data_AF-A0AAA9SSI4-F1
#
_entry.id   AF-A0AAA9SSI4-F1
#
_cell.length_a   1.000
_cell.length_b   1.000
_cell.length_c   1.000
_cell.angle_alpha   90.00
_cell.angle_beta   90.00
_cell.angle_gamma   90.00
#
_symmetry.space_group_name_H-M   'P 1'
#
loop_
_entity.id
_entity.type
_entity.pdbx_description
1 polymer ?
#
loop_
_entity_poly.entity_id
_entity_poly.type
_entity_poly.pdbx_seq_one_letter_code
_entity_poly.pdbx_strand_id
1 'polypeptide(L)'
;MLLRRSCADTVRKYFPVELASLKVLRIIFYWTSFFCCSFLKVYCVEEAGQVIWYSHLLRNLYAGQEATVRTGHGTTDWFQIGKGVHQGCILSPCLFNFYAENIMRNAGLEEAQAGIKISGRNINNLRYADDTTLMAESEEELKSLLMKVKVEREKWA
;
A
#
# COMPACT_ATOMS: atom_id res chain seq x y z
N MET A 1 10.06 -21.40 -5.68
CA MET A 1 11.33 -20.99 -5.04
C MET A 1 12.26 -20.43 -6.12
N LEU A 2 12.01 -19.23 -6.68
CA LEU A 2 12.83 -18.70 -7.80
C LEU A 2 12.75 -17.16 -7.98
N LEU A 3 12.63 -16.37 -6.90
CA LEU A 3 12.55 -14.89 -7.01
C LEU A 3 13.47 -14.12 -6.04
N ARG A 4 14.44 -14.78 -5.39
CA ARG A 4 15.36 -14.10 -4.45
C ARG A 4 16.55 -13.38 -5.11
N ARG A 5 16.89 -13.67 -6.38
CA ARG A 5 18.11 -13.11 -7.03
C ARG A 5 17.82 -11.88 -7.90
N SER A 6 16.72 -11.89 -8.68
CA SER A 6 16.45 -10.88 -9.70
C SER A 6 16.40 -9.43 -9.20
N CYS A 7 15.85 -9.18 -8.01
CA CYS A 7 15.65 -7.81 -7.52
C CYS A 7 16.95 -7.17 -6.99
N ALA A 8 17.81 -7.94 -6.32
CA ALA A 8 19.12 -7.47 -5.86
C ALA A 8 20.07 -7.19 -7.04
N ASP A 9 20.00 -8.04 -8.06
CA ASP A 9 20.79 -7.89 -9.29
C ASP A 9 20.31 -6.69 -10.12
N THR A 10 18.99 -6.41 -10.12
CA THR A 10 18.42 -5.23 -10.78
C THR A 10 18.87 -3.92 -10.11
N VAL A 11 18.83 -3.84 -8.78
CA VAL A 11 19.28 -2.64 -8.05
C VAL A 11 20.78 -2.41 -8.23
N ARG A 12 21.61 -3.47 -8.22
CA ARG A 12 23.05 -3.37 -8.51
C ARG A 12 23.36 -2.94 -9.95
N LYS A 13 22.51 -3.32 -10.91
CA LYS A 13 22.70 -2.97 -12.33
C LYS A 13 22.43 -1.50 -12.61
N TYR A 14 21.48 -0.89 -11.90
CA TYR A 14 21.07 0.50 -12.14
C TYR A 14 21.69 1.53 -11.16
N PHE A 15 22.27 1.09 -10.04
CA PHE A 15 22.97 1.95 -9.08
C PHE A 15 24.40 1.43 -8.79
N PRO A 16 25.33 1.54 -9.75
CA PRO A 16 26.73 1.23 -9.50
C PRO A 16 27.37 2.42 -8.76
N VAL A 17 28.20 2.12 -7.76
CA VAL A 17 28.93 3.02 -6.85
C VAL A 17 28.17 3.27 -5.52
N GLU A 18 28.77 2.79 -4.42
CA GLU A 18 28.44 3.02 -2.99
C GLU A 18 27.31 2.24 -2.27
N LEU A 19 26.66 1.25 -2.88
CA LEU A 19 25.65 0.42 -2.17
C LEU A 19 26.20 -0.78 -1.36
N ALA A 20 27.52 -1.00 -1.36
CA ALA A 20 28.13 -2.19 -0.73
C ALA A 20 28.23 -2.13 0.81
N SER A 21 28.06 -0.95 1.42
CA SER A 21 28.10 -0.72 2.87
C SER A 21 26.71 -0.55 3.50
N LEU A 22 25.65 -0.54 2.70
CA LEU A 22 24.28 -0.30 3.15
C LEU A 22 23.67 -1.59 3.73
N LYS A 23 23.45 -1.60 5.04
CA LYS A 23 22.61 -2.60 5.73
C LYS A 23 21.14 -2.41 5.33
N VAL A 24 20.80 -2.65 4.07
CA VAL A 24 19.42 -2.55 3.58
C VAL A 24 18.62 -3.72 4.13
N LEU A 25 17.91 -3.52 5.24
CA LEU A 25 16.93 -4.49 5.73
C LEU A 25 15.59 -4.24 5.03
N ARG A 26 15.28 -5.10 4.06
CA ARG A 26 14.08 -5.02 3.22
C ARG A 26 12.90 -5.71 3.90
N ILE A 27 11.85 -4.97 4.24
CA ILE A 27 10.54 -5.54 4.58
C ILE A 27 9.60 -5.33 3.39
N ILE A 28 9.14 -6.44 2.79
CA ILE A 28 8.09 -6.43 1.76
C ILE A 28 6.76 -6.57 2.48
N PHE A 29 5.92 -5.52 2.43
CA PHE A 29 4.53 -5.66 2.82
C PHE A 29 3.76 -6.32 1.68
N TYR A 30 3.38 -7.58 1.85
CA TYR A 30 2.26 -8.14 1.10
C TYR A 30 0.99 -7.49 1.62
N TRP A 31 0.67 -6.32 1.05
CA TRP A 31 -0.69 -5.82 1.13
C TRP A 31 -1.57 -6.86 0.44
N THR A 32 -2.50 -7.50 1.16
CA THR A 32 -3.70 -8.05 0.53
C THR A 32 -4.56 -6.88 0.05
N SER A 33 -4.00 -6.15 -0.91
CA SER A 33 -4.28 -4.80 -1.38
C SER A 33 -5.72 -4.63 -1.82
N PHE A 34 -6.30 -5.69 -2.35
CA PHE A 34 -7.69 -5.74 -2.81
C PHE A 34 -8.72 -6.04 -1.73
N PHE A 35 -8.36 -6.40 -0.49
CA PHE A 35 -9.31 -6.86 0.54
C PHE A 35 -9.34 -5.99 1.81
N CYS A 36 -8.34 -5.12 2.02
CA CYS A 36 -8.20 -4.35 3.26
C CYS A 36 -8.84 -2.94 3.21
N CYS A 37 -9.24 -2.45 2.03
CA CYS A 37 -9.84 -1.12 1.90
C CYS A 37 -11.28 -1.13 2.42
N SER A 38 -11.52 -0.57 3.61
CA SER A 38 -12.86 -0.36 4.14
C SER A 38 -13.56 0.74 3.33
N PHE A 39 -14.62 0.38 2.60
CA PHE A 39 -15.35 1.30 1.71
C PHE A 39 -15.82 2.56 2.42
N LEU A 40 -16.22 2.44 3.70
CA LEU A 40 -16.65 3.54 4.56
C LEU A 40 -15.63 4.69 4.65
N LYS A 41 -14.32 4.41 4.57
CA LYS A 41 -13.26 5.44 4.70
C LYS A 41 -12.79 5.98 3.36
N VAL A 42 -13.08 5.29 2.24
CA VAL A 42 -12.89 5.84 0.88
C VAL A 42 -13.79 7.07 0.66
N TYR A 43 -14.90 7.19 1.40
CA TYR A 43 -15.76 8.38 1.38
C TYR A 43 -15.23 9.56 2.19
N CYS A 44 -14.37 9.34 3.21
CA CYS A 44 -13.76 10.42 4.01
C CYS A 44 -12.71 11.24 3.23
N VAL A 45 -12.49 10.93 1.96
CA VAL A 45 -11.61 11.64 1.03
C VAL A 45 -12.14 13.03 0.64
N GLU A 46 -13.29 13.43 1.19
CA GLU A 46 -13.79 14.81 1.13
C GLU A 46 -12.80 15.84 1.71
N GLU A 47 -11.91 15.46 2.63
CA GLU A 47 -10.93 16.38 3.22
C GLU A 47 -9.69 16.64 2.32
N ALA A 48 -9.46 15.85 1.27
CA ALA A 48 -8.28 15.98 0.40
C ALA A 48 -8.50 16.88 -0.83
N GLY A 49 -9.62 17.61 -0.90
CA GLY A 49 -9.92 18.55 -1.99
C GLY A 49 -10.32 17.91 -3.32
N GLN A 50 -10.78 16.64 -3.31
CA GLN A 50 -11.27 15.97 -4.51
C GLN A 50 -12.72 16.33 -4.84
N VAL A 51 -13.03 16.32 -6.14
CA VAL A 51 -14.30 16.82 -6.68
C VAL A 51 -15.47 15.91 -6.29
N ILE A 52 -16.48 16.52 -5.67
CA ILE A 52 -17.71 15.95 -5.09
C ILE A 52 -18.46 14.93 -5.98
N TRP A 53 -18.25 14.91 -7.30
CA TRP A 53 -18.90 13.95 -8.19
C TRP A 53 -18.23 12.56 -8.18
N TYR A 54 -16.92 12.49 -7.91
CA TYR A 54 -16.20 11.21 -7.83
C TYR A 54 -16.66 10.38 -6.61
N SER A 55 -16.92 11.04 -5.48
CA SER A 55 -17.38 10.36 -4.26
C SER A 55 -18.77 9.73 -4.45
N HIS A 56 -19.69 10.41 -5.14
CA HIS A 56 -21.00 9.87 -5.49
C HIS A 56 -20.93 8.67 -6.43
N LEU A 57 -20.07 8.73 -7.46
CA LEU A 57 -19.87 7.59 -8.37
C LEU A 57 -19.33 6.37 -7.63
N LEU A 58 -18.32 6.56 -6.76
CA LEU A 58 -17.75 5.48 -5.96
C LEU A 58 -18.78 4.92 -4.97
N ARG A 59 -19.62 5.77 -4.38
CA ARG A 59 -20.70 5.33 -3.48
C ARG A 59 -21.72 4.48 -4.19
N ASN A 60 -22.13 4.89 -5.38
CA ASN A 60 -23.06 4.10 -6.20
C ASN A 60 -22.42 2.79 -6.68
N LEU A 61 -21.11 2.77 -6.94
CA LEU A 61 -20.43 1.57 -7.36
C LEU A 61 -20.30 0.56 -6.20
N TYR A 62 -19.94 1.02 -5.00
CA TYR A 62 -19.53 0.15 -3.88
C TYR A 62 -20.56 -0.01 -2.74
N ALA A 63 -21.65 0.75 -2.70
CA ALA A 63 -22.68 0.58 -1.67
C ALA A 63 -23.54 -0.67 -1.92
N GLY A 64 -23.82 -1.42 -0.84
CA GLY A 64 -24.77 -2.55 -0.87
C GLY A 64 -24.35 -3.73 -1.76
N GLN A 65 -23.04 -3.91 -1.99
CA GLN A 65 -22.55 -4.97 -2.85
C GLN A 65 -22.73 -6.36 -2.23
N GLU A 66 -23.12 -7.31 -3.06
CA GLU A 66 -23.19 -8.73 -2.72
C GLU A 66 -22.31 -9.55 -3.65
N ALA A 67 -21.72 -10.62 -3.12
CA ALA A 67 -20.97 -11.60 -3.87
C ALA A 67 -21.40 -13.01 -3.49
N THR A 68 -21.08 -13.95 -4.37
CA THR A 68 -21.13 -15.39 -4.09
C THR A 68 -19.87 -16.04 -4.66
N VAL A 69 -19.44 -17.16 -4.08
CA VAL A 69 -18.27 -17.91 -4.53
C VAL A 69 -18.72 -19.13 -5.32
N ARG A 70 -18.28 -19.25 -6.57
CA ARG A 70 -18.46 -20.47 -7.36
C ARG A 70 -17.36 -21.47 -7.04
N THR A 71 -17.73 -22.63 -6.53
CA THR A 71 -16.84 -23.74 -6.20
C THR A 71 -17.10 -24.94 -7.13
N GLY A 72 -16.26 -25.98 -7.05
CA GLY A 72 -16.52 -27.25 -7.74
C GLY A 72 -17.78 -27.99 -7.27
N HIS A 73 -18.34 -27.63 -6.11
CA HIS A 73 -19.50 -28.26 -5.49
C HIS A 73 -20.78 -27.44 -5.68
N GLY A 74 -20.71 -26.33 -6.43
CA GLY A 74 -21.81 -25.38 -6.60
C GLY A 74 -21.46 -23.96 -6.16
N THR A 75 -22.48 -23.11 -6.15
CA THR A 75 -22.38 -21.68 -5.80
C THR A 75 -22.82 -21.49 -4.35
N THR A 76 -22.09 -20.68 -3.57
CA THR A 76 -22.47 -20.37 -2.18
C THR A 76 -23.68 -19.44 -2.13
N ASP A 77 -24.24 -19.24 -0.93
CA ASP A 77 -25.19 -18.15 -0.71
C ASP A 77 -24.55 -16.78 -0.97
N TRP A 78 -25.39 -15.80 -1.23
CA TRP A 78 -24.99 -14.41 -1.36
C TRP A 78 -24.55 -13.85 -0.01
N PHE A 79 -23.48 -13.06 -0.01
CA PHE A 79 -22.98 -12.36 1.16
C PHE A 79 -22.57 -10.93 0.80
N GLN A 80 -22.71 -10.02 1.76
CA GLN A 80 -22.38 -8.61 1.58
C GLN A 80 -20.86 -8.39 1.56
N ILE A 81 -20.40 -7.56 0.62
CA ILE A 81 -18.99 -7.17 0.50
C ILE A 81 -18.72 -5.94 1.36
N GLY A 82 -18.10 -6.13 2.51
CA GLY A 82 -17.78 -5.03 3.43
C GLY A 82 -16.46 -4.31 3.13
N LYS A 83 -15.54 -4.93 2.40
CA LYS A 83 -14.19 -4.40 2.14
C LYS A 83 -13.67 -4.85 0.78
N GLY A 84 -12.75 -4.07 0.24
CA GLY A 84 -11.93 -4.42 -0.90
C GLY A 84 -12.13 -3.53 -2.12
N VAL A 85 -11.58 -3.89 -3.27
CA VAL A 85 -11.90 -3.24 -4.56
C VAL A 85 -12.09 -4.30 -5.63
N HIS A 86 -12.87 -4.01 -6.66
CA HIS A 86 -13.21 -4.96 -7.73
C HIS A 86 -11.96 -5.38 -8.51
N GLN A 87 -11.64 -6.67 -8.51
CA GLN A 87 -10.59 -7.17 -9.40
C GLN A 87 -11.02 -7.00 -10.86
N GLY A 88 -10.11 -6.49 -11.69
CA GLY A 88 -10.39 -6.20 -13.10
C GLY A 88 -11.12 -4.89 -13.38
N CYS A 89 -11.56 -4.15 -12.35
CA CYS A 89 -12.10 -2.80 -12.55
C CYS A 89 -10.97 -1.81 -12.84
N ILE A 90 -11.18 -0.95 -13.85
CA ILE A 90 -10.21 0.06 -14.28
C ILE A 90 -9.90 1.10 -13.19
N LEU A 91 -10.82 1.34 -12.27
CA LEU A 91 -10.66 2.30 -11.17
C LEU A 91 -9.94 1.70 -9.96
N SER A 92 -9.92 0.37 -9.82
CA SER A 92 -9.35 -0.30 -8.64
C SER A 92 -7.87 0.03 -8.40
N PRO A 93 -6.99 0.09 -9.41
CA PRO A 93 -5.60 0.51 -9.20
C PRO A 93 -5.49 1.95 -8.68
N CYS A 94 -6.31 2.88 -9.18
CA CYS A 94 -6.31 4.26 -8.73
C CYS A 94 -6.78 4.39 -7.28
N LEU A 95 -7.83 3.67 -6.91
CA LEU A 95 -8.37 3.64 -5.55
C LEU A 95 -7.37 3.05 -4.56
N PHE A 96 -6.71 1.96 -4.94
CA PHE A 96 -5.67 1.36 -4.13
C PHE A 96 -4.49 2.32 -3.91
N ASN A 97 -4.00 2.96 -4.99
CA ASN A 97 -2.92 3.93 -4.88
C ASN A 97 -3.29 5.11 -3.99
N PHE A 98 -4.52 5.62 -4.12
CA PHE A 98 -5.02 6.70 -3.28
C PHE A 98 -5.02 6.31 -1.80
N TYR A 99 -5.56 5.13 -1.48
CA TYR A 99 -5.60 4.61 -0.11
C TYR A 99 -4.19 4.42 0.48
N ALA A 100 -3.29 3.80 -0.29
CA ALA A 100 -1.91 3.58 0.13
C ALA A 100 -1.16 4.90 0.34
N GLU A 101 -1.33 5.87 -0.57
CA GLU A 101 -0.74 7.20 -0.46
C GLU A 101 -1.19 7.92 0.80
N ASN A 102 -2.49 7.87 1.10
CA ASN A 102 -3.05 8.52 2.28
C ASN A 102 -2.48 7.94 3.58
N ILE A 103 -2.32 6.61 3.67
CA ILE A 103 -1.67 5.97 4.83
C ILE A 103 -0.21 6.38 4.94
N MET A 104 0.53 6.41 3.84
CA MET A 104 1.96 6.76 3.86
C MET A 104 2.19 8.21 4.27
N ARG A 105 1.36 9.14 3.78
CA ARG A 105 1.38 10.56 4.17
C ARG A 105 1.03 10.74 5.64
N ASN A 106 -0.08 10.14 6.08
CA ASN A 106 -0.55 10.30 7.47
C ASN A 106 0.33 9.58 8.50
N ALA A 107 1.08 8.55 8.08
CA ALA A 107 2.11 7.92 8.91
C ALA A 107 3.32 8.86 9.17
N GLY A 108 3.41 10.00 8.49
CA GLY A 108 4.48 10.98 8.66
C GLY A 108 5.84 10.41 8.26
N LEU A 109 5.88 9.70 7.13
CA LEU A 109 7.11 9.14 6.58
C LEU A 109 7.98 10.24 5.95
N GLU A 110 7.41 11.26 5.31
CA GLU A 110 8.19 12.33 4.69
C GLU A 110 8.99 13.16 5.70
N GLU A 111 8.42 13.37 6.90
CA GLU A 111 9.05 14.10 8.00
C GLU A 111 9.95 13.21 8.88
N ALA A 112 9.95 11.89 8.65
CA ALA A 112 10.77 10.97 9.42
C ALA A 112 12.26 11.20 9.13
N GLN A 113 13.06 11.31 10.18
CA GLN A 113 14.53 11.34 10.07
C GLN A 113 15.13 9.97 9.70
N ALA A 114 14.36 8.90 9.94
CA ALA A 114 14.72 7.51 9.61
C ALA A 114 14.61 7.25 8.11
N GLY A 115 15.63 6.64 7.51
CA GLY A 115 15.72 6.34 6.08
C GLY A 115 17.15 6.33 5.57
N ILE A 116 17.35 6.17 4.25
CA ILE A 116 18.66 6.25 3.61
C ILE A 116 18.85 7.64 3.03
N LYS A 117 19.93 8.32 3.40
CA LYS A 117 20.28 9.62 2.81
C LYS A 117 20.90 9.46 1.44
N ILE A 118 20.22 9.95 0.40
CA ILE A 118 20.72 9.99 -0.98
C ILE A 118 20.67 11.44 -1.46
N SER A 119 21.83 11.98 -1.85
CA SER A 119 21.95 13.38 -2.33
C SER A 119 21.32 14.42 -1.39
N GLY A 120 21.47 14.22 -0.07
CA GLY A 120 20.92 15.12 0.96
C GLY A 120 19.41 14.96 1.23
N ARG A 121 18.72 14.04 0.55
CA ARG A 121 17.32 13.71 0.80
C ARG A 121 17.21 12.38 1.52
N ASN A 122 16.24 12.28 2.42
CA ASN A 122 15.97 11.03 3.11
C ASN A 122 14.98 10.18 2.30
N ILE A 123 15.36 8.94 1.97
CA ILE A 123 14.52 7.99 1.24
C ILE A 123 14.24 6.79 2.15
N ASN A 124 12.99 6.64 2.56
CA ASN A 124 12.59 5.60 3.51
C ASN A 124 11.58 4.59 2.97
N ASN A 125 11.03 4.82 1.78
CA ASN A 125 10.12 3.89 1.15
C ASN A 125 10.28 3.88 -0.38
N LEU A 126 10.07 2.70 -0.97
CA LEU A 126 9.91 2.48 -2.40
C LEU A 126 8.60 1.70 -2.60
N ARG A 127 7.76 2.16 -3.52
CA ARG A 127 6.42 1.61 -3.73
C ARG A 127 6.20 1.29 -5.20
N TYR A 128 5.70 0.09 -5.47
CA TYR A 128 5.33 -0.34 -6.80
C TYR A 128 4.08 -1.22 -6.72
N ALA A 129 2.98 -0.77 -7.31
CA ALA A 129 1.67 -1.43 -7.14
C ALA A 129 1.41 -1.70 -5.64
N ASP A 130 1.15 -2.95 -5.27
CA ASP A 130 0.90 -3.40 -3.90
C ASP A 130 2.18 -3.67 -3.09
N ASP A 131 3.35 -3.68 -3.71
CA ASP A 131 4.63 -3.86 -3.03
C ASP A 131 5.11 -2.54 -2.44
N THR A 132 5.28 -2.51 -1.11
CA THR A 132 6.01 -1.45 -0.42
C THR A 132 7.26 -2.01 0.24
N THR A 133 8.39 -1.36 -0.01
CA THR A 133 9.68 -1.62 0.65
C THR A 133 10.05 -0.43 1.52
N LEU A 134 10.17 -0.65 2.83
CA LEU A 134 10.74 0.34 3.75
C LEU A 134 12.27 0.18 3.83
N MET A 135 12.96 1.29 4.03
CA MET A 135 14.42 1.38 4.06
C MET A 135 14.87 2.30 5.19
N ALA A 136 15.96 1.93 5.89
CA ALA A 136 16.55 2.68 6.99
C ALA A 136 18.02 2.27 7.18
N GLU A 137 18.79 3.05 7.95
CA GLU A 137 20.20 2.77 8.25
C GLU A 137 20.38 1.79 9.43
N SER A 138 19.37 1.67 10.29
CA SER A 138 19.35 0.77 11.45
C SER A 138 18.04 -0.03 11.59
N GLU A 139 18.10 -1.12 12.36
CA GLU A 139 16.92 -1.94 12.64
C GLU A 139 15.91 -1.18 13.52
N GLU A 140 16.40 -0.34 14.43
CA GLU A 140 15.60 0.51 15.31
C GLU A 140 14.81 1.55 14.52
N GLU A 141 15.45 2.22 13.56
CA GLU A 141 14.78 3.13 12.64
C GLU A 141 13.72 2.41 11.81
N LEU A 142 14.04 1.23 11.29
CA LEU A 142 13.09 0.45 10.50
C LEU A 142 11.87 0.04 11.34
N LYS A 143 12.08 -0.39 12.60
CA LYS A 143 10.98 -0.69 13.53
C LYS A 143 10.11 0.53 13.79
N SER A 144 10.70 1.71 13.93
CA SER A 144 9.97 2.97 14.09
C SER A 144 9.10 3.28 12.86
N LEU A 145 9.66 3.19 11.65
CA LEU A 145 8.92 3.38 10.40
C LEU A 145 7.77 2.38 10.27
N LEU A 146 8.03 1.12 10.60
CA LEU A 146 7.03 0.07 10.56
C LEU A 146 5.87 0.33 11.54
N MET A 147 6.18 0.74 12.76
CA MET A 147 5.14 1.05 13.75
C MET A 147 4.27 2.22 13.32
N LYS A 148 4.84 3.28 12.73
CA LYS A 148 4.07 4.40 12.17
C LYS A 148 3.07 3.94 11.11
N VAL A 149 3.54 3.16 10.12
CA VAL A 149 2.68 2.64 9.05
C VAL A 149 1.61 1.69 9.61
N LYS A 150 1.95 0.87 10.60
CA LYS A 150 1.00 -0.05 11.24
C LYS A 150 -0.11 0.68 11.99
N VAL A 151 0.26 1.67 12.82
CA VAL A 151 -0.71 2.47 13.57
C VAL A 151 -1.64 3.22 12.62
N GLU A 152 -1.10 3.83 11.57
CA GLU A 152 -1.94 4.52 10.60
C GLU A 152 -2.85 3.53 9.89
N ARG A 153 -2.33 2.39 9.41
CA ARG A 153 -3.14 1.34 8.78
C ARG A 153 -4.30 0.87 9.66
N GLU A 154 -4.11 0.70 10.97
CA GLU A 154 -5.18 0.28 11.88
C GLU A 154 -6.33 1.29 11.93
N LYS A 155 -6.06 2.59 11.71
CA LYS A 155 -7.11 3.61 11.54
C LYS A 155 -7.89 3.47 10.24
N TRP A 156 -7.39 2.72 9.26
CA TRP A 156 -8.01 2.54 7.94
C TRP A 156 -8.50 1.11 7.67
N ALA A 157 -8.19 0.16 8.54
CA ALA A 157 -8.77 -1.18 8.59
C ALA A 157 -10.24 -1.12 9.06
#